data_AF-A0A368HBD9-F1
#
_entry.id   AF-A0A368HBD9-F1
#
_cell.length_a   1.000
_cell.length_b   1.000
_cell.length_c   1.000
_cell.angle_alpha   90.00
_cell.angle_beta   90.00
_cell.angle_gamma   90.00
#
_symmetry.space_group_name_H-M   'P 1'
#
loop_
_entity.id
_entity.type
_entity.pdbx_description
1 polymer ?
#
loop_
_entity_poly.entity_id
_entity_poly.type
_entity_poly.pdbx_seq_one_letter_code
_entity_poly.pdbx_strand_id
1 'polypeptide(L)'
;MNRARLSREVCERLGWRRENGALKDMSCRVALNRMHADGLITLPRRATQARHLPVLSGHRTGGLRTAVIPAIDLATLTIDPVLGRAESRLWNAYIERHHYLGHTLMPGAQLRYFVRAQGQIVAALGFGASAWKVKPRDQAIGWTVDQRQRNLHLIVNNARFLILPWIHCPNLASRILALVSRRLPDDWHARYSYRPVLLETFVEKPRFTGTCYKAANWQNLGDTQGRGKLDVLHRHAKPVKSIWIYPLVRDFRRHLCNA
;
A
#
# COMPACT_ATOMS: atom_id res chain seq x y z
N MET A 1 -10.63 -19.53 25.47
CA MET A 1 -10.86 -18.97 24.11
C MET A 1 -9.97 -17.73 23.90
N ASN A 2 -9.20 -17.63 22.81
CA ASN A 2 -8.35 -16.46 22.54
C ASN A 2 -9.05 -15.44 21.63
N ARG A 3 -8.58 -14.17 21.63
CA ARG A 3 -9.20 -13.07 20.85
C ARG A 3 -9.30 -13.36 19.34
N ALA A 4 -8.43 -14.21 18.78
CA ALA A 4 -8.43 -14.57 17.36
C ALA A 4 -9.50 -15.61 17.01
N ARG A 5 -9.80 -16.54 17.91
CA ARG A 5 -10.94 -17.46 17.77
C ARG A 5 -12.25 -16.70 17.92
N LEU A 6 -12.35 -15.82 18.92
CA LEU A 6 -13.53 -14.99 19.15
C LEU A 6 -13.86 -14.12 17.92
N SER A 7 -12.87 -13.45 17.32
CA SER A 7 -13.12 -12.63 16.12
C SER A 7 -13.65 -13.45 14.94
N ARG A 8 -13.22 -14.71 14.79
CA ARG A 8 -13.73 -15.60 13.73
C ARG A 8 -15.17 -16.00 14.00
N GLU A 9 -15.48 -16.38 15.23
CA GLU A 9 -16.83 -16.78 15.63
C GLU A 9 -17.83 -15.62 15.52
N VAL A 10 -17.44 -14.40 15.90
CA VAL A 10 -18.26 -13.20 15.69
C VAL A 10 -18.49 -12.95 14.20
N CYS A 11 -17.45 -13.05 13.36
CA CYS A 11 -17.63 -12.92 11.92
C CYS A 11 -18.55 -13.98 11.33
N GLU A 12 -18.46 -15.23 11.79
CA GLU A 12 -19.36 -16.31 11.35
C GLU A 12 -20.82 -16.00 11.72
N ARG A 13 -21.09 -15.69 12.98
CA ARG A 13 -22.46 -15.41 13.47
C ARG A 13 -23.11 -14.19 12.80
N LEU A 14 -22.33 -13.17 12.48
CA LEU A 14 -22.82 -11.95 11.83
C LEU A 14 -22.81 -12.03 10.30
N GLY A 15 -22.36 -13.15 9.71
CA GLY A 15 -22.11 -13.23 8.27
C GLY A 15 -21.10 -12.19 7.77
N TRP A 16 -20.20 -11.71 8.65
CA TRP A 16 -19.31 -10.59 8.36
C TRP A 16 -18.11 -11.05 7.51
N ARG A 17 -18.35 -11.12 6.20
CA ARG A 17 -17.42 -11.64 5.19
C ARG A 17 -16.88 -10.55 4.25
N ARG A 18 -15.77 -10.86 3.60
CA ARG A 18 -15.20 -10.13 2.46
C ARG A 18 -15.86 -10.62 1.17
N GLU A 19 -15.60 -9.93 0.07
CA GLU A 19 -16.11 -10.30 -1.25
C GLU A 19 -15.62 -11.67 -1.71
N ASN A 20 -14.41 -12.06 -1.31
CA ASN A 20 -13.89 -13.41 -1.54
C ASN A 20 -14.44 -14.49 -0.59
N GLY A 21 -15.51 -14.20 0.17
CA GLY A 21 -16.13 -15.11 1.14
C GLY A 21 -15.36 -15.30 2.44
N ALA A 22 -14.09 -14.88 2.53
CA ALA A 22 -13.30 -15.02 3.75
C ALA A 22 -13.81 -14.10 4.87
N LEU A 23 -13.63 -14.51 6.12
CA LEU A 23 -14.05 -13.72 7.28
C LEU A 23 -13.31 -12.38 7.36
N LYS A 24 -14.01 -11.33 7.80
CA LYS A 24 -13.41 -10.03 8.17
C LYS A 24 -12.80 -10.07 9.57
N ASP A 25 -12.12 -11.16 9.92
CA ASP A 25 -11.65 -11.45 11.28
C ASP A 25 -10.70 -10.38 11.85
N MET A 26 -9.81 -9.82 11.03
CA MET A 26 -8.92 -8.73 11.42
C MET A 26 -9.68 -7.43 11.70
N SER A 27 -10.64 -7.06 10.85
CA SER A 27 -11.50 -5.88 11.06
C SER A 27 -12.37 -6.05 12.29
N CYS A 28 -12.96 -7.24 12.47
CA CYS A 28 -13.70 -7.61 13.66
C CYS A 28 -12.82 -7.50 14.91
N ARG A 29 -11.58 -8.01 14.87
CA ARG A 29 -10.65 -7.91 16.00
C ARG A 29 -10.31 -6.46 16.34
N VAL A 30 -10.17 -5.58 15.34
CA VAL A 30 -9.98 -4.13 15.59
C VAL A 30 -11.22 -3.54 16.27
N ALA A 31 -12.42 -3.82 15.76
CA ALA A 31 -13.68 -3.35 16.34
C ALA A 31 -13.86 -3.85 17.79
N LEU A 32 -13.69 -5.16 18.03
CA LEU A 32 -13.76 -5.75 19.37
C LEU A 32 -12.73 -5.13 20.33
N ASN A 33 -11.48 -4.91 19.88
CA ASN A 33 -10.48 -4.25 20.71
C ASN A 33 -10.88 -2.82 21.06
N ARG A 34 -11.54 -2.10 20.14
CA ARG A 34 -12.02 -0.74 20.40
C ARG A 34 -13.18 -0.74 21.38
N MET A 35 -14.19 -1.59 21.16
CA MET A 35 -15.32 -1.75 22.09
C MET A 35 -14.85 -2.11 23.51
N HIS A 36 -13.81 -2.95 23.63
CA HIS A 36 -13.22 -3.27 24.92
C HIS A 36 -12.50 -2.09 25.57
N ALA A 37 -11.75 -1.30 24.78
CA ALA A 37 -11.09 -0.10 25.27
C ALA A 37 -12.11 0.96 25.72
N ASP A 38 -13.26 1.01 25.06
CA ASP A 38 -14.38 1.90 25.38
C ASP A 38 -15.28 1.32 26.49
N GLY A 39 -14.92 0.18 27.09
CA GLY A 39 -15.64 -0.43 28.23
C GLY A 39 -16.94 -1.17 27.88
N LEU A 40 -17.29 -1.28 26.59
CA LEU A 40 -18.55 -1.90 26.14
C LEU A 40 -18.56 -3.43 26.26
N ILE A 41 -17.38 -4.06 26.21
CA ILE A 41 -17.22 -5.52 26.33
C ILE A 41 -15.94 -5.87 27.09
N THR A 42 -15.90 -7.05 27.71
CA THR A 42 -14.68 -7.59 28.31
C THR A 42 -14.07 -8.66 27.41
N LEU A 43 -12.88 -8.39 26.88
CA LEU A 43 -12.14 -9.35 26.05
C LEU A 43 -11.17 -10.21 26.88
N PRO A 44 -10.92 -11.47 26.47
CA PRO A 44 -9.90 -12.32 27.09
C PRO A 44 -8.55 -11.61 27.14
N ARG A 45 -7.74 -11.88 28.18
CA ARG A 45 -6.39 -11.30 28.31
C ARG A 45 -5.58 -11.56 27.04
N ARG A 46 -4.86 -10.56 26.54
CA ARG A 46 -3.96 -10.78 25.40
C ARG A 46 -2.92 -11.81 25.84
N ALA A 47 -2.73 -12.87 25.06
CA ALA A 47 -1.50 -13.64 25.14
C ALA A 47 -0.36 -12.63 24.97
N THR A 48 0.61 -12.65 25.88
CA THR A 48 1.79 -11.79 25.81
C THR A 48 2.28 -11.81 24.37
N GLN A 49 2.22 -10.65 23.72
CA GLN A 49 2.81 -10.54 22.40
C GLN A 49 4.25 -10.98 22.58
N ALA A 50 4.68 -12.01 21.84
CA ALA A 50 6.09 -12.14 21.53
C ALA A 50 6.50 -10.73 21.14
N ARG A 51 7.41 -10.12 21.92
CA ARG A 51 7.93 -8.78 21.65
C ARG A 51 8.13 -8.73 20.15
N HIS A 52 7.68 -7.65 19.50
CA HIS A 52 8.21 -7.34 18.19
C HIS A 52 9.72 -7.37 18.37
N LEU A 53 10.35 -8.50 18.06
CA LEU A 53 11.77 -8.56 17.91
C LEU A 53 11.99 -7.50 16.83
N PRO A 54 12.69 -6.39 17.13
CA PRO A 54 13.14 -5.52 16.06
C PRO A 54 13.70 -6.48 15.01
N VAL A 55 13.28 -6.32 13.75
CA VAL A 55 13.80 -7.12 12.64
C VAL A 55 15.30 -7.20 12.90
N LEU A 56 15.78 -8.38 13.30
CA LEU A 56 17.13 -8.52 13.79
C LEU A 56 18.01 -7.86 12.75
N SER A 57 18.75 -6.82 13.15
CA SER A 57 19.83 -6.20 12.38
C SER A 57 20.98 -7.20 12.11
N GLY A 58 20.66 -8.50 12.02
CA GLY A 58 21.55 -9.64 11.81
C GLY A 58 21.47 -10.19 10.39
N HIS A 59 20.89 -9.47 9.42
CA HIS A 59 21.41 -9.63 8.06
C HIS A 59 22.71 -8.85 8.02
N ARG A 60 23.81 -9.60 8.17
CA ARG A 60 25.20 -9.15 7.97
C ARG A 60 25.19 -8.02 6.94
N THR A 61 25.70 -6.88 7.37
CA THR A 61 25.60 -5.56 6.75
C THR A 61 26.02 -5.49 5.27
N GLY A 62 26.61 -6.55 4.71
CA GLY A 62 26.98 -6.71 3.29
C GLY A 62 26.03 -7.52 2.38
N GLY A 63 24.95 -8.16 2.87
CA GLY A 63 24.19 -9.15 2.07
C GLY A 63 23.01 -8.66 1.22
N LEU A 64 22.56 -7.40 1.34
CA LEU A 64 21.41 -6.88 0.57
C LEU A 64 21.82 -6.28 -0.78
N ARG A 65 23.09 -5.93 -0.94
CA ARG A 65 23.63 -5.51 -2.24
C ARG A 65 24.02 -6.77 -3.01
N THR A 66 23.41 -6.94 -4.18
CA THR A 66 23.93 -7.90 -5.14
C THR A 66 25.37 -7.51 -5.47
N ALA A 67 26.29 -8.48 -5.46
CA ALA A 67 27.70 -8.25 -5.79
C ALA A 67 27.89 -7.76 -7.24
N VAL A 68 26.94 -8.07 -8.11
CA VAL A 68 26.90 -7.68 -9.52
C VAL A 68 25.68 -6.80 -9.76
N ILE A 69 25.91 -5.62 -10.35
CA ILE A 69 24.82 -4.77 -10.86
C ILE A 69 24.40 -5.36 -12.20
N PRO A 70 23.14 -5.80 -12.37
CA PRO A 70 22.69 -6.38 -13.63
C PRO A 70 22.67 -5.33 -14.73
N ALA A 71 22.92 -5.73 -15.98
CA ALA A 71 22.55 -4.91 -17.11
C ALA A 71 21.01 -4.77 -17.14
N ILE A 72 20.52 -3.54 -17.25
CA ILE A 72 19.08 -3.26 -17.20
C ILE A 72 18.58 -3.03 -18.61
N ASP A 73 17.92 -4.05 -19.15
CA ASP A 73 17.07 -3.92 -20.32
C ASP A 73 15.61 -3.72 -19.87
N LEU A 74 15.05 -2.56 -20.25
CA LEU A 74 13.70 -2.14 -19.89
C LEU A 74 12.61 -3.03 -20.53
N ALA A 75 12.93 -3.75 -21.60
CA ALA A 75 12.00 -4.64 -22.29
C ALA A 75 11.78 -5.96 -21.53
N THR A 76 12.79 -6.44 -20.82
CA THR A 76 12.82 -7.76 -20.16
C THR A 76 12.63 -7.71 -18.65
N LEU A 77 12.28 -6.54 -18.09
CA LEU A 77 11.95 -6.40 -16.68
C LEU A 77 10.76 -7.28 -16.28
N THR A 78 10.89 -7.95 -15.13
CA THR A 78 9.83 -8.76 -14.53
C THR A 78 9.31 -8.11 -13.25
N ILE A 79 8.02 -8.27 -13.00
CA ILE A 79 7.33 -7.80 -11.79
C ILE A 79 6.79 -9.03 -11.07
N ASP A 80 7.41 -9.35 -9.93
CA ASP A 80 7.13 -10.56 -9.17
C ASP A 80 6.39 -10.21 -7.88
N PRO A 81 5.21 -10.81 -7.61
CA PRO A 81 4.56 -10.68 -6.31
C PRO A 81 5.49 -11.22 -5.21
N VAL A 82 5.54 -10.52 -4.08
CA VAL A 82 6.25 -10.97 -2.87
C VAL A 82 5.40 -12.04 -2.18
N LEU A 83 5.90 -13.27 -2.18
CA LEU A 83 5.20 -14.44 -1.68
C LEU A 83 5.96 -15.11 -0.52
N GLY A 84 5.20 -15.64 0.45
CA GLY A 84 5.77 -16.33 1.60
C GLY A 84 6.53 -15.44 2.59
N ARG A 85 7.08 -16.09 3.63
CA ARG A 85 7.69 -15.39 4.78
C ARG A 85 9.09 -14.87 4.48
N ALA A 86 9.87 -15.59 3.69
CA ALA A 86 11.25 -15.23 3.37
C ALA A 86 11.32 -13.95 2.53
N GLU A 87 10.60 -13.91 1.40
CA GLU A 87 10.55 -12.71 0.55
C GLU A 87 9.93 -11.53 1.27
N SER A 88 8.88 -11.77 2.08
CA SER A 88 8.29 -10.69 2.88
C SER A 88 9.30 -10.07 3.85
N ARG A 89 10.19 -10.85 4.47
CA ARG A 89 11.26 -10.31 5.33
C ARG A 89 12.29 -9.55 4.52
N LEU A 90 12.68 -10.08 3.36
CA LEU A 90 13.62 -9.42 2.46
C LEU A 90 13.09 -8.07 1.97
N TRP A 91 11.82 -8.02 1.54
CA TRP A 91 11.17 -6.79 1.11
C TRP A 91 11.14 -5.77 2.24
N ASN A 92 10.78 -6.20 3.46
CA ASN A 92 10.78 -5.33 4.63
C ASN A 92 12.18 -4.77 4.91
N ALA A 93 13.23 -5.59 4.79
CA ALA A 93 14.61 -5.16 5.00
C ALA A 93 15.06 -4.13 3.95
N TYR A 94 14.72 -4.31 2.67
CA TYR A 94 15.01 -3.31 1.63
C TYR A 94 14.31 -1.98 1.89
N ILE A 95 13.02 -2.02 2.22
CA ILE A 95 12.23 -0.82 2.50
C ILE A 95 12.73 -0.12 3.76
N GLU A 96 13.04 -0.86 4.83
CA GLU A 96 13.59 -0.28 6.06
C GLU A 96 14.92 0.42 5.81
N ARG A 97 15.83 -0.21 5.05
CA ARG A 97 17.19 0.29 4.85
C ARG A 97 17.29 1.41 3.83
N HIS A 98 16.46 1.41 2.79
CA HIS A 98 16.68 2.26 1.61
C HIS A 98 15.51 3.18 1.25
N HIS A 99 14.30 2.91 1.72
CA HIS A 99 13.17 3.81 1.45
C HIS A 99 13.15 4.92 2.51
N TYR A 100 13.01 6.19 2.10
CA TYR A 100 13.04 7.36 3.00
C TYR A 100 11.94 7.39 4.08
N LEU A 101 10.89 6.59 3.94
CA LEU A 101 9.84 6.40 4.96
C LEU A 101 10.05 5.19 5.88
N GLY A 102 11.09 4.39 5.64
CA GLY A 102 11.30 3.10 6.31
C GLY A 102 10.16 2.11 6.11
N HIS A 103 10.25 0.98 6.79
CA HIS A 103 9.21 -0.04 6.80
C HIS A 103 8.19 0.25 7.91
N THR A 104 6.94 0.38 7.50
CA THR A 104 5.80 0.41 8.42
C THR A 104 4.79 -0.65 8.01
N LEU A 105 4.07 -1.22 8.99
CA LEU A 105 3.01 -2.16 8.70
C LEU A 105 1.93 -1.49 7.85
N MET A 106 1.61 -2.11 6.71
CA MET A 106 0.51 -1.69 5.84
C MET A 106 -0.76 -2.45 6.27
N PRO A 107 -1.73 -1.80 6.93
CA PRO A 107 -2.95 -2.46 7.37
C PRO A 107 -3.89 -2.71 6.18
N GLY A 108 -4.73 -3.73 6.30
CA GLY A 108 -5.75 -4.05 5.31
C GLY A 108 -5.21 -4.75 4.07
N ALA A 109 -5.93 -4.59 2.96
CA ALA A 109 -5.55 -5.15 1.66
C ALA A 109 -4.26 -4.48 1.15
N GLN A 110 -3.30 -5.32 0.76
CA GLN A 110 -2.00 -4.90 0.24
C GLN A 110 -1.44 -5.91 -0.77
N LEU A 111 -0.59 -5.41 -1.67
CA LEU A 111 0.29 -6.20 -2.51
C LEU A 111 1.69 -5.60 -2.47
N ARG A 112 2.70 -6.45 -2.59
CA ARG A 112 4.11 -6.07 -2.60
C ARG A 112 4.76 -6.77 -3.78
N TYR A 113 5.70 -6.09 -4.41
CA TYR A 113 6.39 -6.59 -5.59
C TYR A 113 7.89 -6.38 -5.48
N PHE A 114 8.63 -7.31 -6.07
CA PHE A 114 9.98 -7.05 -6.54
C PHE A 114 9.96 -6.80 -8.04
N VAL A 115 10.88 -5.95 -8.49
CA VAL A 115 11.22 -5.81 -9.91
C VAL A 115 12.56 -6.45 -10.11
N ARG A 116 12.68 -7.30 -11.15
CA ARG A 116 13.96 -7.94 -11.47
C ARG A 116 14.43 -7.65 -12.89
N ALA A 117 15.75 -7.52 -13.01
CA ALA A 117 16.49 -7.53 -14.27
C ALA A 117 17.49 -8.69 -14.20
N GLN A 118 17.47 -9.59 -15.19
CA GLN A 118 18.32 -10.80 -15.20
C GLN A 118 18.26 -11.60 -13.88
N GLY A 119 17.06 -11.73 -13.30
CA GLY A 119 16.83 -12.41 -12.03
C GLY A 119 17.25 -11.64 -10.76
N GLN A 120 17.94 -10.50 -10.89
CA GLN A 120 18.39 -9.68 -9.76
C GLN A 120 17.37 -8.61 -9.39
N ILE A 121 17.15 -8.40 -8.10
CA ILE A 121 16.23 -7.36 -7.60
C ILE A 121 16.82 -5.99 -7.88
N VAL A 122 16.07 -5.14 -8.59
CA VAL A 122 16.47 -3.76 -8.89
C VAL A 122 15.56 -2.72 -8.22
N ALA A 123 14.32 -3.10 -7.91
CA ALA A 123 13.35 -2.23 -7.25
C ALA A 123 12.33 -3.04 -6.42
N ALA A 124 11.64 -2.34 -5.52
CA ALA A 124 10.59 -2.89 -4.68
C ALA A 124 9.40 -1.92 -4.62
N LEU A 125 8.18 -2.46 -4.74
CA LEU A 125 6.95 -1.68 -4.65
C LEU A 125 6.02 -2.23 -3.57
N GLY A 126 5.24 -1.33 -2.97
CA GLY A 126 4.19 -1.64 -2.03
C GLY A 126 2.92 -0.87 -2.36
N PHE A 127 1.81 -1.59 -2.41
CA PHE A 127 0.49 -1.07 -2.66
C PHE A 127 -0.43 -1.44 -1.49
N GLY A 128 -1.28 -0.51 -1.08
CA GLY A 128 -2.18 -0.71 0.05
C GLY A 128 -3.45 0.11 -0.06
N ALA A 129 -4.23 0.12 1.01
CA ALA A 129 -5.44 0.92 1.10
C ALA A 129 -5.18 2.41 0.83
N SER A 130 -6.15 3.04 0.17
CA SER A 130 -6.16 4.47 -0.14
C SER A 130 -6.27 5.35 1.12
N ALA A 131 -5.84 6.60 0.98
CA ALA A 131 -6.04 7.62 1.99
C ALA A 131 -7.54 7.93 2.16
N TRP A 132 -7.98 8.04 3.40
CA TRP A 132 -9.40 8.16 3.76
C TRP A 132 -10.10 9.38 3.13
N LYS A 133 -9.47 10.55 3.23
CA LYS A 133 -9.99 11.82 2.70
C LYS A 133 -8.85 12.57 2.03
N VAL A 134 -9.03 12.90 0.76
CA VAL A 134 -8.07 13.66 -0.03
C VAL A 134 -8.88 14.63 -0.89
N LYS A 135 -8.96 15.90 -0.45
CA LYS A 135 -9.87 16.87 -1.06
C LYS A 135 -9.67 17.00 -2.59
N PRO A 136 -8.44 17.17 -3.13
CA PRO A 136 -8.27 17.30 -4.58
C PRO A 136 -8.68 16.05 -5.36
N ARG A 137 -8.39 14.86 -4.83
CA ARG A 137 -8.83 13.59 -5.40
C ARG A 137 -10.35 13.47 -5.40
N ASP A 138 -10.97 13.76 -4.26
CA ASP A 138 -12.42 13.63 -4.09
C ASP A 138 -13.16 14.58 -5.03
N GLN A 139 -12.64 15.81 -5.23
CA GLN A 139 -13.13 16.77 -6.22
C GLN A 139 -12.94 16.28 -7.67
N ALA A 140 -11.78 15.71 -7.98
CA ALA A 140 -11.49 15.18 -9.31
C ALA A 140 -12.34 13.95 -9.69
N ILE A 141 -12.79 13.17 -8.69
CA ILE A 141 -13.73 12.04 -8.88
C ILE A 141 -15.16 12.57 -9.00
N GLY A 142 -15.55 13.55 -8.18
CA GLY A 142 -16.89 14.12 -8.16
C GLY A 142 -17.90 13.33 -7.32
N TRP A 143 -17.43 12.40 -6.49
CA TRP A 143 -18.28 11.57 -5.63
C TRP A 143 -18.73 12.26 -4.33
N THR A 144 -19.87 11.86 -3.82
CA THR A 144 -20.41 12.24 -2.51
C THR A 144 -19.67 11.54 -1.37
N VAL A 145 -19.94 11.98 -0.13
CA VAL A 145 -19.39 11.35 1.08
C VAL A 145 -19.78 9.88 1.17
N ASP A 146 -21.03 9.54 0.85
CA ASP A 146 -21.55 8.18 0.95
C ASP A 146 -20.99 7.27 -0.15
N GLN A 147 -20.91 7.78 -1.38
CA GLN A 147 -20.23 7.09 -2.48
C GLN A 147 -18.76 6.81 -2.14
N ARG A 148 -18.04 7.79 -1.59
CA ARG A 148 -16.66 7.55 -1.11
C ARG A 148 -16.62 6.45 -0.05
N GLN A 149 -17.48 6.51 0.97
CA GLN A 149 -17.46 5.49 2.04
C GLN A 149 -17.66 4.07 1.50
N ARG A 150 -18.54 3.89 0.51
CA ARG A 150 -18.76 2.59 -0.15
C ARG A 150 -17.59 2.19 -1.06
N ASN A 151 -17.11 3.11 -1.89
CA ASN A 151 -16.28 2.79 -3.06
C ASN A 151 -14.79 3.09 -2.91
N LEU A 152 -14.35 3.65 -1.76
CA LEU A 152 -12.95 3.98 -1.50
C LEU A 152 -12.01 2.77 -1.62
N HIS A 153 -12.52 1.56 -1.37
CA HIS A 153 -11.75 0.32 -1.48
C HIS A 153 -11.28 0.01 -2.91
N LEU A 154 -11.93 0.59 -3.93
CA LEU A 154 -11.56 0.48 -5.35
C LEU A 154 -10.37 1.39 -5.73
N ILE A 155 -9.88 2.22 -4.80
CA ILE A 155 -8.67 3.02 -4.97
C ILE A 155 -7.53 2.36 -4.19
N VAL A 156 -6.38 2.21 -4.85
CA VAL A 156 -5.18 1.62 -4.25
C VAL A 156 -4.03 2.63 -4.23
N ASN A 157 -3.38 2.77 -3.09
CA ASN A 157 -2.27 3.69 -2.90
C ASN A 157 -0.94 2.98 -3.15
N ASN A 158 -0.08 3.54 -3.99
CA ASN A 158 1.33 3.16 -4.08
C ASN A 158 2.12 3.70 -2.89
N ALA A 159 2.03 2.99 -1.77
CA ALA A 159 2.59 3.39 -0.48
C ALA A 159 4.12 3.30 -0.40
N ARG A 160 4.77 2.47 -1.23
CA ARG A 160 6.22 2.35 -1.33
C ARG A 160 6.65 2.20 -2.78
N PHE A 161 7.63 2.99 -3.19
CA PHE A 161 8.30 2.82 -4.47
C PHE A 161 9.79 3.08 -4.27
N LEU A 162 10.58 2.02 -4.36
CA LEU A 162 12.01 2.03 -4.13
C LEU A 162 12.72 1.47 -5.37
N ILE A 163 13.55 2.27 -6.02
CA ILE A 163 14.64 1.76 -6.86
C ILE A 163 15.87 1.67 -5.96
N LEU A 164 16.61 0.56 -6.01
CA LEU A 164 17.73 0.36 -5.10
C LEU A 164 18.83 1.41 -5.36
N PRO A 165 19.50 1.96 -4.32
CA PRO A 165 20.37 3.13 -4.48
C PRO A 165 21.56 2.98 -5.43
N TRP A 166 21.98 1.76 -5.72
CA TRP A 166 23.07 1.47 -6.67
C TRP A 166 22.59 1.24 -8.10
N ILE A 167 21.27 1.27 -8.33
CA ILE A 167 20.67 1.06 -9.64
C ILE A 167 20.45 2.41 -10.32
N HIS A 168 21.15 2.62 -11.43
CA HIS A 168 21.07 3.83 -12.25
C HIS A 168 20.70 3.41 -13.68
N CYS A 169 19.47 3.71 -14.09
CA CYS A 169 18.98 3.44 -15.42
C CYS A 169 17.93 4.49 -15.79
N PRO A 170 18.17 5.29 -16.85
CA PRO A 170 17.18 6.24 -17.35
C PRO A 170 15.84 5.56 -17.64
N ASN A 171 14.73 6.24 -17.34
CA ASN A 171 13.36 5.77 -17.62
C ASN A 171 12.93 4.48 -16.89
N LEU A 172 13.77 3.90 -16.02
CA LEU A 172 13.43 2.69 -15.26
C LEU A 172 12.19 2.91 -14.40
N ALA A 173 12.09 4.04 -13.70
CA ALA A 173 10.97 4.31 -12.80
C ALA A 173 9.63 4.38 -13.53
N SER A 174 9.54 5.12 -14.64
CA SER A 174 8.30 5.23 -15.41
C SER A 174 7.95 3.91 -16.11
N ARG A 175 8.96 3.16 -16.59
CA ARG A 175 8.74 1.81 -17.14
C ARG A 175 8.15 0.86 -16.10
N ILE A 176 8.69 0.83 -14.88
CA ILE A 176 8.17 0.02 -13.78
C ILE A 176 6.72 0.40 -13.47
N LEU A 177 6.41 1.70 -13.36
CA LEU A 177 5.06 2.19 -13.10
C LEU A 177 4.07 1.73 -14.19
N ALA A 178 4.48 1.77 -15.46
CA ALA A 178 3.64 1.31 -16.58
C ALA A 178 3.46 -0.21 -16.62
N LEU A 179 4.43 -1.00 -16.14
CA LEU A 179 4.29 -2.46 -16.05
C LEU A 179 3.38 -2.85 -14.90
N VAL A 180 3.61 -2.26 -13.71
CA VAL A 180 2.84 -2.61 -12.52
C VAL A 180 1.38 -2.15 -12.61
N SER A 181 1.08 -1.02 -13.27
CA SER A 181 -0.30 -0.57 -13.45
C SER A 181 -1.14 -1.52 -14.31
N ARG A 182 -0.51 -2.24 -15.25
CA ARG A 182 -1.17 -3.28 -16.06
C ARG A 182 -1.38 -4.59 -15.29
N ARG A 183 -0.41 -4.97 -14.47
CA ARG A 183 -0.42 -6.23 -13.71
C ARG A 183 -1.30 -6.18 -12.46
N LEU A 184 -1.25 -5.06 -11.72
CA LEU A 184 -1.83 -4.93 -10.40
C LEU A 184 -3.34 -5.23 -10.33
N PRO A 185 -4.20 -4.81 -11.28
CA PRO A 185 -5.63 -5.10 -11.21
C PRO A 185 -5.95 -6.60 -11.18
N ASP A 186 -5.23 -7.40 -11.96
CA ASP A 186 -5.40 -8.86 -12.02
C ASP A 186 -4.93 -9.53 -10.72
N ASP A 187 -3.73 -9.20 -10.26
CA ASP A 187 -3.19 -9.73 -9.00
C ASP A 187 -4.05 -9.34 -7.79
N TRP A 188 -4.62 -8.12 -7.82
CA TRP A 188 -5.51 -7.65 -6.76
C TRP A 188 -6.83 -8.41 -6.75
N HIS A 189 -7.41 -8.64 -7.93
CA HIS A 189 -8.62 -9.45 -8.06
C HIS A 189 -8.40 -10.91 -7.66
N ALA A 190 -7.30 -11.52 -8.08
CA ALA A 190 -6.95 -12.89 -7.69
C ALA A 190 -6.86 -13.05 -6.17
N ARG A 191 -6.40 -12.01 -5.45
CA ARG A 191 -6.23 -12.06 -3.99
C ARG A 191 -7.46 -11.62 -3.19
N TYR A 192 -8.17 -10.61 -3.66
CA TYR A 192 -9.23 -9.94 -2.89
C TYR A 192 -10.61 -10.00 -3.54
N SER A 193 -10.72 -10.62 -4.71
CA SER A 193 -11.95 -10.80 -5.51
C SER A 193 -12.60 -9.51 -6.04
N TYR A 194 -11.85 -8.41 -6.08
CA TYR A 194 -12.29 -7.16 -6.71
C TYR A 194 -11.16 -6.47 -7.45
N ARG A 195 -11.51 -5.65 -8.44
CA ARG A 195 -10.56 -4.93 -9.28
C ARG A 195 -10.52 -3.45 -8.88
N PRO A 196 -9.35 -2.91 -8.50
CA PRO A 196 -9.21 -1.47 -8.31
C PRO A 196 -9.35 -0.74 -9.66
N VAL A 197 -9.90 0.47 -9.60
CA VAL A 197 -10.17 1.30 -10.80
C VAL A 197 -9.27 2.53 -10.86
N LEU A 198 -8.58 2.85 -9.77
CA LEU A 198 -7.72 4.02 -9.64
C LEU A 198 -6.52 3.73 -8.76
N LEU A 199 -5.34 4.14 -9.19
CA LEU A 199 -4.16 4.24 -8.32
C LEU A 199 -4.00 5.67 -7.82
N GLU A 200 -3.46 5.82 -6.61
CA GLU A 200 -3.02 7.10 -6.07
C GLU A 200 -1.62 6.99 -5.46
N THR A 201 -0.93 8.11 -5.33
CA THR A 201 0.32 8.23 -4.57
C THR A 201 0.52 9.66 -4.07
N PHE A 202 1.45 9.82 -3.13
CA PHE A 202 1.76 11.11 -2.50
C PHE A 202 3.27 11.34 -2.50
N VAL A 203 3.73 12.34 -3.23
CA VAL A 203 5.15 12.64 -3.41
C VAL A 203 5.54 13.85 -2.58
N GLU A 204 6.43 13.67 -1.60
CA GLU A 204 6.91 14.73 -0.72
C GLU A 204 7.74 15.77 -1.48
N LYS A 205 7.19 16.98 -1.67
CA LYS A 205 7.77 18.03 -2.52
C LYS A 205 9.19 18.47 -2.09
N PRO A 206 9.52 18.60 -0.79
CA PRO A 206 10.89 18.92 -0.38
C PRO A 206 11.94 17.89 -0.81
N ARG A 207 11.53 16.65 -1.12
CA ARG A 207 12.46 15.56 -1.48
C ARG A 207 12.43 15.23 -2.96
N PHE A 208 11.25 15.30 -3.58
CA PHE A 208 11.04 14.77 -4.92
C PHE A 208 10.05 15.64 -5.72
N THR A 209 10.30 15.73 -7.01
CA THR A 209 9.47 16.47 -7.98
C THR A 209 8.32 15.64 -8.56
N GLY A 210 8.39 14.31 -8.45
CA GLY A 210 7.39 13.40 -9.04
C GLY A 210 7.55 13.16 -10.54
N THR A 211 8.71 13.47 -11.13
CA THR A 211 8.96 13.36 -12.58
C THR A 211 8.64 11.97 -13.15
N CYS A 212 8.94 10.89 -12.42
CA CYS A 212 8.64 9.53 -12.90
C CYS A 212 7.14 9.25 -13.03
N TYR A 213 6.31 9.81 -12.15
CA TYR A 213 4.85 9.69 -12.23
C TYR A 213 4.31 10.49 -13.42
N LYS A 214 4.80 11.72 -13.62
CA LYS A 214 4.47 12.51 -14.81
C LYS A 214 4.83 11.76 -16.11
N ALA A 215 6.05 11.21 -16.18
CA ALA A 215 6.52 10.45 -17.33
C ALA A 215 5.75 9.13 -17.56
N ALA A 216 5.11 8.59 -16.51
CA ALA A 216 4.22 7.43 -16.60
C ALA A 216 2.74 7.81 -16.83
N ASN A 217 2.45 9.05 -17.24
CA ASN A 217 1.11 9.57 -17.50
C ASN A 217 0.18 9.62 -16.28
N TRP A 218 0.73 9.75 -15.07
CA TRP A 218 -0.08 10.03 -13.88
C TRP A 218 -0.53 11.49 -13.90
N GLN A 219 -1.74 11.73 -13.43
CA GLN A 219 -2.35 13.06 -13.34
C GLN A 219 -2.02 13.68 -11.99
N ASN A 220 -1.46 14.89 -12.00
CA ASN A 220 -1.23 15.67 -10.79
C ASN A 220 -2.49 16.46 -10.43
N LEU A 221 -2.99 16.30 -9.20
CA LEU A 221 -4.20 16.96 -8.71
C LEU A 221 -3.90 18.15 -7.78
N GLY A 222 -2.66 18.59 -7.71
CA GLY A 222 -2.19 19.60 -6.77
C GLY A 222 -1.65 18.98 -5.48
N ASP A 223 -1.74 19.73 -4.39
CA ASP A 223 -0.98 19.45 -3.18
C ASP A 223 -1.85 19.14 -1.96
N THR A 224 -1.33 18.30 -1.07
CA THR A 224 -1.86 18.16 0.29
C THR A 224 -1.58 19.44 1.09
N GLN A 225 -2.39 19.72 2.09
CA GLN A 225 -2.14 20.87 2.97
C GLN A 225 -1.08 20.60 4.06
N GLY A 226 -0.30 19.52 4.01
CA GLY A 226 0.66 19.20 5.09
C GLY A 226 0.00 18.74 6.40
N ARG A 227 -1.23 18.22 6.32
CA ARG A 227 -1.95 17.70 7.49
C ARG A 227 -1.69 16.22 7.70
N GLY A 228 -1.48 15.84 8.97
CA GLY A 228 -1.45 14.44 9.37
C GLY A 228 -2.85 13.83 9.46
N LYS A 229 -2.94 12.49 9.41
CA LYS A 229 -4.21 11.75 9.55
C LYS A 229 -4.97 12.09 10.85
N LEU A 230 -4.24 12.40 11.92
CA LEU A 230 -4.79 12.71 13.25
C LEU A 230 -4.73 14.21 13.58
N ASP A 231 -4.49 15.06 12.59
CA ASP A 231 -4.39 16.51 12.80
C ASP A 231 -5.80 17.12 12.89
N VAL A 232 -6.38 17.01 14.09
CA VAL A 232 -7.68 17.61 14.46
C VAL A 232 -7.56 19.12 14.67
N LEU A 233 -6.37 19.60 15.07
CA LEU A 233 -6.11 21.00 15.42
C LEU A 233 -5.59 21.84 14.24
N HIS A 234 -5.58 21.29 13.02
CA HIS A 234 -5.16 22.00 11.81
C HIS A 234 -3.75 22.62 11.94
N ARG A 235 -2.79 21.88 12.51
CA ARG A 235 -1.43 22.38 12.75
C ARG A 235 -0.53 22.36 11.52
N HIS A 236 -0.90 21.63 10.46
CA HIS A 236 -0.14 21.57 9.19
C HIS A 236 1.34 21.15 9.35
N ALA A 237 1.64 20.36 10.39
CA ALA A 237 3.02 20.01 10.77
C ALA A 237 3.67 18.87 9.95
N LYS A 238 3.05 18.43 8.85
CA LYS A 238 3.61 17.40 7.96
C LYS A 238 4.07 18.00 6.63
N PRO A 239 5.11 17.43 5.99
CA PRO A 239 5.54 17.90 4.69
C PRO A 239 4.40 17.91 3.67
N VAL A 240 4.36 18.96 2.86
CA VAL A 240 3.45 19.06 1.72
C VAL A 240 3.84 18.02 0.67
N LYS A 241 2.85 17.26 0.23
CA LYS A 241 2.98 16.25 -0.83
C LYS A 241 2.15 16.63 -2.03
N SER A 242 2.68 16.41 -3.23
CA SER A 242 1.87 16.43 -4.45
C SER A 242 1.06 15.13 -4.56
N ILE A 243 -0.17 15.26 -5.02
CA ILE A 243 -1.16 14.18 -5.13
C ILE A 243 -1.20 13.75 -6.59
N TRP A 244 -0.94 12.47 -6.84
CA TRP A 244 -0.97 11.92 -8.18
C TRP A 244 -1.96 10.77 -8.26
N ILE A 245 -2.72 10.70 -9.35
CA ILE A 245 -3.63 9.60 -9.64
C ILE A 245 -3.35 8.98 -11.00
N TYR A 246 -3.66 7.69 -11.14
CA TYR A 246 -3.58 6.99 -12.42
C TYR A 246 -4.82 6.11 -12.61
N PRO A 247 -5.72 6.47 -13.55
CA PRO A 247 -6.88 5.65 -13.90
C PRO A 247 -6.47 4.28 -14.43
N LEU A 248 -6.98 3.21 -13.83
CA LEU A 248 -6.78 1.84 -14.31
C LEU A 248 -7.84 1.42 -15.35
N VAL A 249 -8.96 2.15 -15.38
CA VAL A 249 -10.02 2.04 -16.38
C VAL A 249 -10.42 3.43 -16.85
N ARG A 250 -10.86 3.56 -18.11
CA ARG A 250 -11.13 4.86 -18.75
C ARG A 250 -12.21 5.66 -18.02
N ASP A 251 -13.25 4.99 -17.55
CA ASP A 251 -14.43 5.55 -16.90
C ASP A 251 -14.43 5.34 -15.37
N PHE A 252 -13.24 5.35 -14.75
CA PHE A 252 -13.07 5.13 -13.31
C PHE A 252 -14.01 5.96 -12.43
N ARG A 253 -14.35 7.20 -12.83
CA ARG A 253 -15.31 8.05 -12.11
C ARG A 253 -16.69 7.40 -12.02
N ARG A 254 -17.17 6.80 -13.11
CA ARG A 254 -18.47 6.11 -13.16
C ARG A 254 -18.45 4.92 -12.20
N HIS A 255 -17.38 4.12 -12.21
CA HIS A 255 -17.22 3.03 -11.26
C HIS A 255 -17.19 3.51 -9.80
N LEU A 256 -16.51 4.62 -9.50
CA LEU A 256 -16.42 5.15 -8.14
C LEU A 256 -17.72 5.81 -7.65
N CYS A 257 -18.53 6.37 -8.56
CA CYS A 257 -19.80 7.01 -8.22
C CYS A 257 -20.99 6.04 -8.20
N ASN A 258 -20.95 4.96 -8.99
CA ASN A 258 -22.11 4.09 -9.21
C ASN A 258 -21.97 2.67 -8.65
N ALA A 259 -20.80 2.29 -8.12
CA ALA A 259 -20.64 1.02 -7.42
C ALA A 259 -21.39 0.99 -6.08
#